data_AF-A0A8S9UWU5-F1
#
_entry.id   AF-A0A8S9UWU5-F1
#
_cell.length_a   1.000
_cell.length_b   1.000
_cell.length_c   1.000
_cell.angle_alpha   90.00
_cell.angle_beta   90.00
_cell.angle_gamma   90.00
#
_symmetry.space_group_name_H-M   'P 1'
#
loop_
_entity.id
_entity.type
_entity.pdbx_description
1 polymer ?
#
loop_
_entity_poly.entity_id
_entity_poly.type
_entity_poly.pdbx_seq_one_letter_code
_entity_poly.pdbx_strand_id
1 'polypeptide(L)'
;MQLLLHPNFKNPDGALKKVILVSNLQAGASQQVADRHFIKVRRKIIDGVRRIMEAVDTQPTSPGIVAPPPVAVFSEDLMELFAETANEVVPPPVDTHTAMHEQRIDEELDRWLSTPTSLNVMRPGEFEPVLSFWKRQHDQGNFRLLSLVARVLFSMPSSSAQIERDFGTAGRMVTPQRSSLSPYNVDMATFLNCNRDYVDITQCPKLSTNAAGERLPSNVLVNMIQDLDDEFGSLENMFSAASMDLGLSDNEEATEG
;
A
#
# COMPACT_ATOMS: atom_id res chain seq x y z
N MET A 1 5.66 7.18 -4.02
CA MET A 1 4.26 6.71 -4.08
C MET A 1 3.35 7.42 -3.07
N GLN A 2 3.69 7.51 -1.78
CA GLN A 2 2.85 8.18 -0.75
C GLN A 2 2.34 9.59 -1.13
N LEU A 3 3.18 10.44 -1.74
CA LEU A 3 2.77 11.78 -2.21
C LEU A 3 1.63 11.75 -3.24
N LEU A 4 1.55 10.69 -4.09
CA LEU A 4 0.48 10.53 -5.07
C LEU A 4 -0.89 10.36 -4.39
N LEU A 5 -0.91 9.81 -3.18
CA LEU A 5 -2.12 9.62 -2.39
C LEU A 5 -2.39 10.76 -1.40
N HIS A 6 -1.60 11.83 -1.44
CA HIS A 6 -1.85 13.00 -0.62
C HIS A 6 -2.73 13.99 -1.39
N PRO A 7 -3.90 14.42 -0.87
CA PRO A 7 -4.84 15.30 -1.59
C PRO A 7 -4.19 16.55 -2.20
N ASN A 8 -3.28 17.18 -1.45
CA ASN A 8 -2.58 18.40 -1.89
C ASN A 8 -1.36 18.16 -2.80
N PHE A 9 -0.83 16.94 -2.87
CA PHE A 9 0.41 16.62 -3.62
C PHE A 9 0.24 15.55 -4.69
N LYS A 10 -1.00 15.11 -4.92
CA LYS A 10 -1.31 14.05 -5.88
C LYS A 10 -1.00 14.38 -7.33
N ASN A 11 -0.81 15.66 -7.67
CA ASN A 11 -0.40 16.07 -9.01
C ASN A 11 1.10 15.76 -9.23
N PRO A 12 1.44 14.75 -10.06
CA PRO A 12 2.84 14.41 -10.33
C PRO A 12 3.58 15.51 -11.09
N ASP A 13 2.89 16.32 -11.87
CA ASP A 13 3.47 17.45 -12.62
C ASP A 13 3.79 18.65 -11.72
N GLY A 14 3.37 18.61 -10.46
CA GLY A 14 3.66 19.64 -9.45
C GLY A 14 5.01 19.41 -8.76
N ALA A 15 4.96 19.07 -7.47
CA ALA A 15 6.14 18.98 -6.62
C ALA A 15 7.16 17.94 -7.10
N LEU A 16 6.69 16.78 -7.55
CA LEU A 16 7.54 15.69 -8.02
C LEU A 16 8.37 16.09 -9.25
N LYS A 17 7.72 16.66 -10.28
CA LYS A 17 8.43 17.16 -11.47
C LYS A 17 9.51 18.17 -11.10
N LYS A 18 9.17 19.14 -10.24
CA LYS A 18 10.11 20.17 -9.80
C LYS A 18 11.33 19.58 -9.09
N VAL A 19 11.13 18.63 -8.18
CA VAL A 19 12.23 17.95 -7.47
C VAL A 19 13.13 17.21 -8.46
N ILE A 20 12.56 16.42 -9.36
CA ILE A 20 13.33 15.64 -10.33
C ILE A 20 14.13 16.56 -11.26
N LEU A 21 13.53 17.62 -11.77
CA LEU A 21 14.24 18.57 -12.62
C LEU A 21 15.41 19.23 -11.88
N VAL A 22 15.17 19.77 -10.68
CA VAL A 22 16.22 20.44 -9.89
C VAL A 22 17.36 19.48 -9.55
N SER A 23 17.05 18.27 -9.09
CA SER A 23 18.06 17.27 -8.72
C SER A 23 18.91 16.84 -9.92
N ASN A 24 18.31 16.65 -11.10
CA ASN A 24 19.04 16.25 -12.31
C ASN A 24 19.94 17.38 -12.84
N LEU A 25 19.43 18.62 -12.85
CA LEU A 25 20.22 19.79 -13.26
C LEU A 25 21.39 20.03 -12.29
N GLN A 26 21.19 19.84 -10.99
CA GLN A 26 22.27 19.92 -9.98
C GLN A 26 23.33 18.83 -10.16
N ALA A 27 22.94 17.65 -10.67
CA ALA A 27 23.85 16.58 -11.02
C ALA A 27 24.54 16.78 -12.40
N GLY A 28 24.25 17.89 -13.10
CA GLY A 28 24.87 18.22 -14.39
C GLY A 28 24.16 17.63 -15.61
N ALA A 29 22.97 17.04 -15.47
CA ALA A 29 22.21 16.52 -16.60
C ALA A 29 21.58 17.64 -17.45
N SER A 30 21.30 17.35 -18.73
CA SER A 30 20.58 18.26 -19.62
C SER A 30 19.09 18.35 -19.23
N GLN A 31 18.42 19.41 -19.67
CA GLN A 31 16.97 19.56 -19.48
C GLN A 31 16.18 18.40 -20.12
N GLN A 32 16.62 17.92 -21.29
CA GLN A 32 15.98 16.82 -22.00
C GLN A 32 16.08 15.50 -21.21
N VAL A 33 17.25 15.22 -20.65
CA VAL A 33 17.46 14.07 -19.76
C VAL A 33 16.57 14.17 -18.51
N ALA A 34 16.52 15.34 -17.89
CA ALA A 34 15.71 15.57 -16.70
C ALA A 34 14.20 15.36 -16.98
N ASP A 35 13.68 15.81 -18.12
CA ASP A 35 12.31 15.57 -18.55
C ASP A 35 12.04 14.08 -18.84
N ARG A 36 12.99 13.38 -19.47
CA ARG A 36 12.91 11.91 -19.67
C ARG A 36 12.87 11.17 -18.32
N HIS A 37 13.68 11.58 -17.35
CA HIS A 37 13.66 11.00 -16.00
C HIS A 37 12.32 11.24 -15.32
N PHE A 38 11.76 12.44 -15.44
CA PHE A 38 10.44 12.72 -14.91
C PHE A 38 9.38 11.78 -15.47
N ILE A 39 9.35 11.57 -16.79
CA ILE A 39 8.39 10.65 -17.44
C ILE A 39 8.55 9.22 -16.90
N LYS A 40 9.80 8.72 -16.79
CA LYS A 40 10.10 7.38 -16.26
C LYS A 40 9.64 7.24 -14.81
N VAL A 41 9.96 8.20 -13.94
CA VAL A 41 9.60 8.18 -12.53
C VAL A 41 8.08 8.30 -12.32
N ARG A 42 7.42 9.21 -13.05
CA ARG A 42 5.96 9.36 -13.03
C ARG A 42 5.28 8.04 -13.37
N ARG A 43 5.71 7.38 -14.45
CA ARG A 43 5.19 6.07 -14.87
C ARG A 43 5.38 5.02 -13.76
N LYS A 44 6.60 4.86 -13.24
CA LYS A 44 6.88 3.88 -12.16
C LYS A 44 6.04 4.10 -10.91
N ILE A 45 5.79 5.35 -10.52
CA ILE A 45 4.95 5.67 -9.36
C ILE A 45 3.48 5.28 -9.62
N ILE A 46 2.96 5.59 -10.80
CA ILE A 46 1.58 5.25 -11.19
C ILE A 46 1.42 3.72 -11.29
N ASP A 47 2.33 3.04 -11.99
CA ASP A 47 2.33 1.59 -12.15
C ASP A 47 2.46 0.88 -10.79
N GLY A 48 3.30 1.40 -9.89
CA GLY A 48 3.46 0.86 -8.54
C GLY A 48 2.18 0.97 -7.71
N VAL A 49 1.48 2.12 -7.77
CA VAL A 49 0.18 2.27 -7.10
C VAL A 49 -0.86 1.33 -7.71
N ARG A 50 -0.91 1.22 -9.05
CA ARG A 50 -1.80 0.31 -9.77
C ARG A 50 -1.61 -1.14 -9.33
N ARG A 51 -0.36 -1.63 -9.25
CA ARG A 51 -0.07 -2.99 -8.77
C ARG A 51 -0.54 -3.25 -7.35
N ILE A 52 -0.42 -2.25 -6.47
CA ILE A 52 -0.95 -2.40 -5.11
C ILE A 52 -2.48 -2.42 -5.15
N MET A 53 -3.14 -1.65 -6.03
CA MET A 53 -4.59 -1.71 -6.23
C MET A 53 -5.04 -3.11 -6.69
N GLU A 54 -4.32 -3.72 -7.63
CA GLU A 54 -4.54 -5.11 -8.08
C GLU A 54 -4.41 -6.09 -6.92
N ALA A 55 -3.34 -5.96 -6.12
CA ALA A 55 -3.07 -6.86 -5.00
C ALA A 55 -4.09 -6.75 -3.84
N VAL A 56 -4.65 -5.57 -3.59
CA VAL A 56 -5.65 -5.37 -2.51
C VAL A 56 -7.09 -5.66 -2.95
N ASP A 57 -7.34 -5.83 -4.25
CA ASP A 57 -8.68 -6.16 -4.73
C ASP A 57 -8.97 -7.66 -4.55
N THR A 58 -9.33 -8.03 -3.32
CA THR A 58 -9.66 -9.41 -2.96
C THR A 58 -11.09 -9.80 -3.26
N GLN A 59 -11.85 -9.02 -4.04
CA GLN A 59 -13.21 -9.40 -4.38
C GLN A 59 -13.21 -10.67 -5.24
N PRO A 60 -13.91 -11.74 -4.83
CA PRO A 60 -14.32 -12.74 -5.79
C PRO A 60 -15.18 -12.03 -6.83
N THR A 61 -14.88 -12.23 -8.10
CA THR A 61 -15.77 -11.90 -9.21
C THR A 61 -17.15 -12.44 -8.85
N SER A 62 -18.07 -11.58 -8.38
CA SER A 62 -19.43 -12.05 -8.06
C SER A 62 -20.00 -12.70 -9.32
N PRO A 63 -20.39 -13.99 -9.29
CA PRO A 63 -21.33 -14.47 -10.29
C PRO A 63 -22.58 -13.60 -10.14
N GLY A 64 -23.06 -13.09 -11.27
CA GLY A 64 -24.02 -12.01 -11.35
C GLY A 64 -25.19 -12.15 -10.38
N ILE A 65 -25.70 -11.00 -9.94
CA ILE A 65 -26.99 -10.85 -9.28
C ILE A 65 -28.01 -11.70 -10.06
N VAL A 66 -28.32 -12.89 -9.55
CA VAL A 66 -29.48 -13.66 -9.99
C VAL A 66 -30.65 -12.85 -9.44
N ALA A 67 -31.24 -12.03 -10.30
CA ALA A 67 -32.50 -11.37 -9.98
C ALA A 67 -33.48 -12.46 -9.53
N PRO A 68 -34.24 -12.27 -8.43
CA PRO A 68 -35.29 -13.21 -8.08
C PRO A 68 -36.21 -13.34 -9.30
N PRO A 69 -36.65 -14.57 -9.64
CA PRO A 69 -37.42 -14.78 -10.85
C PRO A 69 -38.65 -13.87 -10.81
N PRO A 70 -38.94 -13.12 -11.89
CA PRO A 70 -40.17 -12.36 -11.95
C PRO A 70 -41.31 -13.35 -11.75
N VAL A 71 -42.24 -13.02 -10.86
CA VAL A 71 -43.51 -13.76 -10.72
C VAL A 71 -44.29 -13.50 -12.01
N ALA A 72 -43.98 -14.27 -13.04
CA ALA A 72 -44.43 -14.06 -14.39
C ALA A 72 -45.55 -15.05 -14.68
N VAL A 73 -46.78 -14.54 -14.67
CA VAL A 73 -47.99 -15.26 -15.07
C VAL A 73 -48.00 -15.30 -16.60
N PHE A 74 -47.22 -16.21 -17.20
CA PHE A 74 -47.24 -16.46 -18.64
C PHE A 74 -47.61 -17.91 -18.94
N SER A 75 -48.22 -18.10 -20.12
CA SER A 75 -48.64 -19.38 -20.66
C SER A 75 -47.47 -20.35 -20.80
N GLU A 76 -47.71 -21.63 -20.48
CA GLU A 76 -46.73 -22.73 -20.50
C GLU A 76 -45.99 -22.81 -21.86
N ASP A 77 -46.72 -22.60 -22.96
CA ASP A 77 -46.19 -22.59 -24.33
C ASP A 77 -45.19 -21.45 -24.64
N LEU A 78 -45.27 -20.32 -23.94
CA LEU A 78 -44.31 -19.21 -24.09
C LEU A 78 -43.05 -19.45 -23.25
N MET A 79 -43.18 -20.20 -22.16
CA MET A 79 -42.06 -20.50 -21.26
C MET A 79 -41.09 -21.51 -21.91
N GLU A 80 -41.62 -22.42 -22.73
CA GLU A 80 -40.83 -23.40 -23.49
C GLU A 80 -39.95 -22.73 -24.57
N LEU A 81 -40.45 -21.66 -25.22
CA LEU A 81 -39.71 -20.90 -26.24
C LEU A 81 -38.51 -20.12 -25.67
N PHE A 82 -38.59 -19.66 -24.41
CA PHE A 82 -37.50 -18.97 -23.72
C PHE A 82 -36.61 -19.89 -22.89
N ALA A 83 -37.08 -21.09 -22.53
CA ALA A 83 -36.26 -22.09 -21.83
C ALA A 83 -35.09 -22.58 -22.70
N GLU A 84 -35.29 -22.64 -24.01
CA GLU A 84 -34.26 -23.05 -24.98
C GLU A 84 -33.15 -21.98 -25.14
N THR A 85 -33.43 -20.72 -24.78
CA THR A 85 -32.44 -19.62 -24.78
C THR A 85 -31.86 -19.31 -23.40
N ALA A 86 -32.47 -19.80 -22.31
CA ALA A 86 -32.03 -19.52 -20.95
C ALA A 86 -30.89 -20.43 -20.44
N ASN A 87 -30.57 -21.52 -21.14
CA ASN A 87 -29.58 -22.50 -20.72
C ASN A 87 -28.15 -22.29 -21.23
N GLU A 88 -27.86 -21.16 -21.90
CA GLU A 88 -26.49 -20.76 -22.24
C GLU A 88 -26.18 -19.33 -21.77
N VAL A 89 -26.28 -19.07 -20.47
CA VAL A 89 -25.43 -18.03 -19.88
C VAL A 89 -24.07 -18.67 -19.62
N VAL A 90 -23.31 -18.87 -20.68
CA VAL A 90 -21.88 -19.22 -20.59
C VAL A 90 -21.24 -18.13 -19.72
N PRO A 91 -20.55 -18.47 -18.61
CA PRO A 91 -19.83 -17.47 -17.84
C PRO A 91 -18.88 -16.71 -18.77
N PRO A 92 -18.73 -15.39 -18.62
CA PRO A 92 -17.86 -14.61 -19.49
C PRO A 92 -16.47 -15.27 -19.55
N PRO A 93 -15.83 -15.35 -20.73
CA PRO A 93 -14.50 -15.93 -20.83
C PRO A 93 -13.55 -15.21 -19.87
N VAL A 94 -12.59 -15.92 -19.28
CA VAL A 94 -11.66 -15.39 -18.26
C VAL A 94 -11.05 -14.04 -18.68
N ASP A 95 -10.77 -13.86 -19.98
CA ASP A 95 -10.26 -12.62 -20.57
C ASP A 95 -11.16 -11.40 -20.32
N THR A 96 -12.49 -11.58 -20.35
CA THR A 96 -13.44 -10.49 -20.08
C THR A 96 -13.48 -10.11 -18.59
N HIS A 97 -13.29 -11.07 -17.68
CA HIS A 97 -13.21 -10.77 -16.25
C HIS A 97 -11.95 -9.99 -15.90
N THR A 98 -10.81 -10.35 -16.50
CA THR A 98 -9.55 -9.61 -16.34
C THR A 98 -9.67 -8.20 -16.91
N ALA A 99 -10.23 -8.03 -18.10
CA ALA A 99 -10.42 -6.71 -18.71
C ALA A 99 -11.35 -5.80 -17.89
N MET A 100 -12.45 -6.33 -17.34
CA MET A 100 -13.34 -5.57 -16.46
C MET A 100 -12.67 -5.18 -15.14
N HIS A 101 -11.78 -6.02 -14.63
CA HIS A 101 -11.01 -5.76 -13.42
C HIS A 101 -10.00 -4.62 -13.62
N GLU A 102 -9.19 -4.71 -14.70
CA GLU A 102 -8.25 -3.66 -15.09
C GLU A 102 -8.97 -2.32 -15.33
N GLN A 103 -10.10 -2.35 -16.03
CA GLN A 103 -10.90 -1.15 -16.28
C GLN A 103 -11.36 -0.49 -14.98
N ARG A 104 -11.82 -1.26 -13.98
CA ARG A 104 -12.28 -0.71 -12.69
C ARG A 104 -11.13 -0.02 -11.94
N ILE A 105 -9.94 -0.60 -11.95
CA ILE A 105 -8.75 -0.03 -11.32
C ILE A 105 -8.40 1.31 -11.98
N ASP A 106 -8.40 1.33 -13.31
CA ASP A 106 -8.03 2.49 -14.10
C ASP A 106 -9.04 3.63 -13.92
N GLU A 107 -10.33 3.31 -13.92
CA GLU A 107 -11.40 4.26 -13.66
C GLU A 107 -11.28 4.90 -12.26
N GLU A 108 -10.95 4.13 -11.22
CA GLU A 108 -10.78 4.67 -9.87
C GLU A 108 -9.52 5.57 -9.78
N LEU A 109 -8.42 5.14 -10.40
CA LEU A 109 -7.16 5.89 -10.43
C LEU A 109 -7.28 7.20 -11.23
N ASP A 110 -7.90 7.16 -12.41
CA ASP A 110 -8.12 8.35 -13.24
C ASP A 110 -9.07 9.34 -12.57
N ARG A 111 -10.11 8.83 -11.92
CA ARG A 111 -11.01 9.65 -11.10
C ARG A 111 -10.23 10.34 -9.97
N TRP A 112 -9.33 9.62 -9.29
CA TRP A 112 -8.50 10.22 -8.25
C TRP A 112 -7.59 11.32 -8.80
N LEU A 113 -6.93 11.10 -9.93
CA LEU A 113 -6.01 12.07 -10.52
C LEU A 113 -6.73 13.33 -11.04
N SER A 114 -7.97 13.16 -11.52
CA SER A 114 -8.75 14.23 -12.14
C SER A 114 -9.63 15.01 -11.16
N THR A 115 -10.09 14.40 -10.07
CA THR A 115 -11.00 15.05 -9.10
C THR A 115 -10.22 16.01 -8.20
N PRO A 116 -10.54 17.31 -8.12
CA PRO A 116 -9.96 18.19 -7.12
C PRO A 116 -10.41 17.74 -5.71
N THR A 117 -9.48 17.46 -4.81
CA THR A 117 -9.76 17.06 -3.43
C THR A 117 -8.86 17.80 -2.46
N SER A 118 -9.40 18.19 -1.32
CA SER A 118 -8.65 18.84 -0.24
C SER A 118 -8.90 18.16 1.09
N LEU A 119 -7.95 18.31 2.01
CA LEU A 119 -8.12 17.94 3.40
C LEU A 119 -9.14 18.88 4.06
N ASN A 120 -9.98 18.34 4.94
CA ASN A 120 -10.88 19.15 5.75
C ASN A 120 -10.09 19.96 6.78
N VAL A 121 -10.52 21.21 6.98
CA VAL A 121 -10.01 22.07 8.04
C VAL A 121 -10.72 21.69 9.34
N MET A 122 -9.98 21.24 10.35
CA MET A 122 -10.54 20.95 11.67
C MET A 122 -10.55 22.21 12.53
N ARG A 123 -9.47 22.99 12.48
CA ARG A 123 -9.31 24.29 13.15
C ARG A 123 -8.49 25.22 12.25
N PRO A 124 -8.48 26.54 12.48
CA PRO A 124 -7.64 27.44 11.70
C PRO A 124 -6.17 26.98 11.71
N GLY A 125 -5.64 26.63 10.53
CA GLY A 125 -4.28 26.10 10.36
C GLY A 125 -4.09 24.61 10.64
N GLU A 126 -5.12 23.91 11.13
CA GLU A 126 -5.08 22.48 11.43
C GLU A 126 -5.97 21.71 10.44
N PHE A 127 -5.33 20.91 9.59
CA PHE A 127 -6.00 20.03 8.65
C PHE A 127 -6.14 18.63 9.23
N GLU A 128 -7.14 17.88 8.76
CA GLU A 128 -7.24 16.47 9.12
C GLU A 128 -6.01 15.67 8.67
N PRO A 129 -5.65 14.58 9.37
CA PRO A 129 -4.64 13.64 8.91
C PRO A 129 -5.01 12.96 7.59
N VAL A 130 -4.01 12.64 6.76
CA VAL A 130 -4.20 11.97 5.46
C VAL A 130 -4.93 10.64 5.59
N LEU A 131 -4.63 9.84 6.63
CA LEU A 131 -5.34 8.58 6.87
C LEU A 131 -6.81 8.81 7.27
N SER A 132 -7.13 9.90 7.96
CA SER A 132 -8.52 10.27 8.26
C SER A 132 -9.28 10.67 7.00
N PHE A 133 -8.62 11.38 6.07
CA PHE A 133 -9.17 11.67 4.74
C PHE A 133 -9.51 10.37 4.00
N TRP A 134 -8.57 9.42 3.93
CA TRP A 134 -8.79 8.15 3.22
C TRP A 134 -9.86 7.28 3.87
N LYS A 135 -9.94 7.28 5.21
CA LYS A 135 -11.03 6.64 5.93
C LYS A 135 -12.39 7.23 5.53
N ARG A 136 -12.52 8.56 5.49
CA ARG A 136 -13.76 9.20 5.02
C ARG A 136 -14.07 8.83 3.57
N GLN A 137 -13.08 8.83 2.67
CA GLN A 137 -13.29 8.48 1.26
C GLN A 137 -13.76 7.02 1.08
N HIS A 138 -13.25 6.12 1.92
CA HIS A 138 -13.70 4.73 1.99
C HIS A 138 -15.16 4.65 2.45
N ASP A 139 -15.47 5.27 3.59
CA ASP A 139 -16.80 5.19 4.21
C ASP A 139 -17.90 5.84 3.36
N GLN A 140 -17.54 6.83 2.54
CA GLN A 140 -18.43 7.47 1.56
C GLN A 140 -18.60 6.67 0.26
N GLY A 141 -17.80 5.61 0.05
CA GLY A 141 -17.83 4.83 -1.17
C GLY A 141 -17.21 5.52 -2.40
N ASN A 142 -16.46 6.61 -2.21
CA ASN A 142 -15.84 7.35 -3.32
C ASN A 142 -14.65 6.60 -3.92
N PHE A 143 -13.83 6.01 -3.05
CA PHE A 143 -12.58 5.34 -3.39
C PHE A 143 -12.40 4.10 -2.52
N ARG A 144 -12.67 2.92 -3.07
CA ARG A 144 -12.59 1.64 -2.35
C ARG A 144 -11.17 1.10 -2.36
N LEU A 145 -10.55 1.01 -3.54
CA LEU A 145 -9.23 0.41 -3.69
C LEU A 145 -8.15 1.36 -3.19
N LEU A 146 -8.21 2.63 -3.57
CA LEU A 146 -7.18 3.61 -3.19
C LEU A 146 -7.10 3.86 -1.69
N SER A 147 -8.22 3.73 -0.97
CA SER A 147 -8.21 3.84 0.50
C SER A 147 -7.52 2.63 1.16
N LEU A 148 -7.61 1.43 0.58
CA LEU A 148 -6.82 0.27 1.01
C LEU A 148 -5.34 0.47 0.67
N VAL A 149 -5.03 0.92 -0.55
CA VAL A 149 -3.64 1.24 -0.94
C VAL A 149 -3.02 2.29 -0.03
N ALA A 150 -3.79 3.32 0.36
CA ALA A 150 -3.32 4.32 1.30
C ALA A 150 -2.92 3.70 2.64
N ARG A 151 -3.70 2.75 3.18
CA ARG A 151 -3.34 2.06 4.43
C ARG A 151 -2.04 1.28 4.31
N VAL A 152 -1.79 0.63 3.18
CA VAL A 152 -0.54 -0.11 2.91
C VAL A 152 0.63 0.86 2.78
N LEU A 153 0.50 1.90 1.95
CA LEU A 153 1.63 2.81 1.70
C LEU A 153 1.97 3.67 2.90
N PHE A 154 0.99 4.12 3.69
CA PHE A 154 1.24 4.98 4.87
C PHE A 154 1.58 4.19 6.14
N SER A 155 1.46 2.86 6.16
CA SER A 155 2.01 2.04 7.25
C SER A 155 3.54 1.89 7.14
N MET A 156 4.10 2.17 5.96
CA MET A 156 5.54 2.10 5.71
C MET A 156 6.21 3.44 6.04
N PRO A 157 7.13 3.50 6.99
CA PRO A 157 7.89 4.72 7.26
C PRO A 157 8.82 5.02 6.08
N SER A 158 8.95 6.30 5.73
CA SER A 158 9.89 6.74 4.68
C SER A 158 11.34 6.85 5.15
N SER A 159 11.62 6.57 6.43
CA SER A 159 12.93 6.72 7.05
C SER A 159 13.14 5.73 8.20
N SER A 160 14.37 5.26 8.36
CA SER A 160 14.84 4.50 9.52
C SER A 160 14.98 5.34 10.79
N ALA A 161 14.85 6.68 10.72
CA ALA A 161 15.07 7.55 11.87
C ALA A 161 14.16 7.22 13.07
N GLN A 162 12.99 6.62 12.84
CA GLN A 162 12.11 6.17 13.93
C GLN A 162 12.70 4.95 14.65
N ILE A 163 13.12 3.92 13.90
CA ILE A 163 13.73 2.73 14.51
C ILE A 163 15.09 3.06 15.16
N GLU A 164 15.86 4.01 14.60
CA GLU A 164 17.10 4.49 15.21
C GLU A 164 16.87 5.18 16.56
N ARG A 165 15.79 5.97 16.68
CA ARG A 165 15.40 6.58 17.97
C ARG A 165 14.99 5.52 19.00
N ASP A 166 14.28 4.49 18.56
CA ASP A 166 13.88 3.38 19.42
C ASP A 166 15.11 2.59 19.89
N PHE A 167 16.07 2.30 19.00
CA PHE A 167 17.36 1.69 19.36
C PHE A 167 18.20 2.58 20.28
N GLY A 168 18.20 3.89 20.08
CA GLY A 168 18.87 4.82 20.99
C GLY A 168 18.28 4.77 22.40
N THR A 169 16.96 4.62 22.51
CA THR A 169 16.26 4.47 23.79
C THR A 169 16.57 3.11 24.43
N ALA A 170 16.51 2.03 23.64
CA ALA A 170 16.85 0.68 24.09
C ALA A 170 18.32 0.54 24.50
N GLY A 171 19.23 1.27 23.87
CA GLY A 171 20.66 1.30 24.19
C GLY A 171 20.95 1.74 25.63
N ARG A 172 20.02 2.47 26.27
CA ARG A 172 20.13 2.81 27.71
C ARG A 172 19.96 1.59 28.62
N MET A 173 19.34 0.52 28.14
CA MET A 173 19.21 -0.76 28.85
C MET A 173 20.42 -1.68 28.62
N VAL A 174 21.14 -1.46 27.51
CA VAL A 174 22.30 -2.26 27.09
C VAL A 174 23.56 -1.41 27.19
N THR A 175 24.03 -1.18 28.41
CA THR A 175 25.30 -0.50 28.66
C THR A 175 26.37 -1.51 29.07
N PRO A 176 27.68 -1.21 28.90
CA PRO A 176 28.76 -2.08 29.38
C PRO A 176 28.63 -2.42 30.88
N GLN A 177 28.03 -1.54 31.67
CA GLN A 177 27.78 -1.71 33.11
C GLN A 177 26.46 -2.44 33.43
N ARG A 178 25.59 -2.67 32.44
CA ARG A 178 24.33 -3.42 32.54
C ARG A 178 24.25 -4.54 31.49
N SER A 179 25.25 -5.43 31.49
CA SER A 179 25.33 -6.59 30.59
C SER A 179 24.54 -7.82 31.05
N SER A 180 23.91 -7.77 32.23
CA SER A 180 23.18 -8.93 32.80
C SER A 180 21.75 -9.10 32.26
N LEU A 181 21.25 -8.18 31.43
CA LEU A 181 19.90 -8.28 30.88
C LEU A 181 19.91 -9.18 29.63
N SER A 182 19.03 -10.17 29.59
CA SER A 182 18.92 -11.03 28.41
C SER A 182 18.37 -10.27 27.20
N PRO A 183 18.77 -10.62 25.96
CA PRO A 183 18.32 -9.94 24.75
C PRO A 183 16.79 -9.90 24.59
N TYR A 184 16.10 -10.99 24.92
CA TYR A 184 14.63 -11.05 24.83
C TYR A 184 13.94 -10.08 25.79
N ASN A 185 14.53 -9.81 26.96
CA ASN A 185 13.98 -8.82 27.90
C ASN A 185 14.13 -7.39 27.37
N VAL A 186 15.23 -7.10 26.65
CA VAL A 186 15.42 -5.82 25.97
C VAL A 186 14.37 -5.62 24.89
N ASP A 187 14.13 -6.65 24.08
CA ASP A 187 13.14 -6.61 22.99
C ASP A 187 11.71 -6.42 23.54
N MET A 188 11.29 -7.25 24.49
CA MET A 188 9.97 -7.14 25.13
C MET A 188 9.75 -5.78 25.80
N ALA A 189 10.76 -5.25 26.50
CA ALA A 189 10.66 -3.93 27.14
C ALA A 189 10.57 -2.81 26.10
N THR A 190 11.32 -2.90 25.01
CA THR A 190 11.28 -1.93 23.91
C THR A 190 9.91 -1.95 23.24
N PHE A 191 9.37 -3.15 22.94
CA PHE A 191 8.04 -3.32 22.36
C PHE A 191 6.95 -2.66 23.21
N LEU A 192 6.94 -2.93 24.53
CA LEU A 192 5.96 -2.34 25.44
C LEU A 192 6.11 -0.81 25.54
N ASN A 193 7.35 -0.30 25.56
CA ASN A 193 7.60 1.12 25.62
C ASN A 193 7.12 1.85 24.36
N CYS A 194 7.40 1.30 23.17
CA CYS A 194 6.98 1.89 21.89
C CYS A 194 5.46 1.80 21.66
N ASN A 195 4.78 0.82 22.27
CA ASN A 195 3.34 0.59 22.11
C ASN A 195 2.52 0.90 23.37
N ARG A 196 3.05 1.72 24.29
CA ARG A 196 2.44 1.99 25.59
C ARG A 196 1.00 2.54 25.51
N ASP A 197 0.67 3.23 24.42
CA ASP A 197 -0.66 3.81 24.22
C ASP A 197 -1.70 2.74 23.84
N TYR A 198 -1.24 1.55 23.40
CA TYR A 198 -2.07 0.39 23.08
C TYR A 198 -2.13 -0.65 24.22
N VAL A 199 -1.26 -0.53 25.23
CA VAL A 199 -1.12 -1.52 26.30
C VAL A 199 -1.16 -0.85 27.66
N ASP A 200 -2.24 -1.09 28.41
CA ASP A 200 -2.30 -0.75 29.83
C ASP A 200 -1.68 -1.88 30.67
N ILE A 201 -0.39 -1.74 30.97
CA ILE A 201 0.37 -2.72 31.77
C ILE A 201 -0.23 -2.93 33.18
N THR A 202 -1.03 -1.98 33.68
CA THR A 202 -1.65 -2.09 35.01
C THR A 202 -2.80 -3.09 35.02
N GLN A 203 -3.37 -3.39 33.85
CA GLN A 203 -4.43 -4.39 33.67
C GLN A 203 -3.88 -5.79 33.42
N CYS A 204 -2.57 -5.94 33.22
CA CYS A 204 -1.95 -7.24 32.99
C CYS A 204 -1.82 -8.02 34.31
N PRO A 205 -2.31 -9.27 34.40
CA PRO A 205 -2.13 -10.10 35.59
C PRO A 205 -0.64 -10.38 35.81
N LYS A 206 -0.21 -10.34 37.07
CA LYS A 206 1.16 -10.70 37.44
C LYS A 206 1.44 -12.13 36.98
N LEU A 207 2.49 -12.30 36.17
CA LEU A 207 3.00 -13.62 35.85
C LEU A 207 3.58 -14.27 37.12
N SER A 208 3.22 -15.53 37.35
CA SER A 208 3.93 -16.35 38.32
C SER A 208 5.32 -16.69 37.77
N THR A 209 6.31 -16.83 38.64
CA THR A 209 7.69 -17.20 38.28
C THR A 209 7.77 -18.48 37.47
N ASN A 210 6.86 -19.43 37.70
CA ASN A 210 6.84 -20.71 37.00
C ASN A 210 6.24 -20.61 35.58
N ALA A 211 5.35 -19.65 35.33
CA ALA A 211 4.70 -19.46 34.03
C ALA A 211 5.47 -18.50 33.10
N ALA A 212 6.51 -17.82 33.62
CA ALA A 212 7.24 -16.81 32.86
C ALA A 212 8.00 -17.38 31.66
N GLY A 213 8.61 -18.56 31.80
CA GLY A 213 9.33 -19.22 30.71
C GLY A 213 8.41 -19.70 29.58
N GLU A 214 7.19 -20.11 29.91
CA GLU A 214 6.20 -20.63 28.95
C GLU A 214 5.51 -19.53 28.13
N ARG A 215 5.59 -18.27 28.58
CA ARG A 215 4.95 -17.12 27.93
C ARG A 215 5.92 -16.21 27.18
N LEU A 216 7.14 -16.68 26.92
CA LEU A 216 8.04 -16.01 26.00
C LEU A 216 7.47 -16.12 24.58
N PRO A 217 7.21 -15.00 23.90
CA PRO A 217 6.71 -15.03 22.52
C PRO A 217 7.72 -15.75 21.62
N SER A 218 7.24 -16.67 20.79
CA SER A 218 8.10 -17.47 19.90
C SER A 218 8.92 -16.60 18.96
N ASN A 219 8.37 -15.48 18.47
CA ASN A 219 9.06 -14.54 17.59
C ASN A 219 10.30 -13.89 18.22
N VAL A 220 10.39 -13.83 19.56
CA VAL A 220 11.57 -13.33 20.28
C VAL A 220 12.67 -14.39 20.38
N LEU A 221 12.32 -15.66 20.13
CA LEU A 221 13.23 -16.81 20.11
C LEU A 221 13.66 -17.19 18.67
N VAL A 222 13.05 -16.61 17.65
CA VAL A 222 13.40 -16.85 16.24
C VAL A 222 14.68 -16.08 15.90
N ASN A 223 15.69 -16.81 15.43
CA ASN A 223 16.90 -16.23 14.87
C ASN A 223 16.53 -15.59 13.52
N MET A 224 16.90 -14.33 13.29
CA MET A 224 16.58 -13.52 12.08
C MET A 224 17.22 -14.04 10.76
N ILE A 225 17.51 -15.34 10.67
CA ILE A 225 18.09 -16.04 9.52
C ILE A 225 17.10 -17.13 9.06
N GLN A 226 15.82 -16.80 8.99
CA GLN A 226 14.88 -17.58 8.21
C GLN A 226 14.63 -16.81 6.93
N ASP A 227 15.00 -17.46 5.82
CA ASP A 227 14.83 -16.96 4.47
C ASP A 227 13.41 -16.43 4.32
N LEU A 228 13.29 -15.16 3.94
CA LEU A 228 12.01 -14.51 3.67
C LEU A 228 11.26 -15.38 2.66
N ASP A 229 10.12 -15.95 3.05
CA ASP A 229 9.28 -16.75 2.17
C ASP A 229 8.98 -15.97 0.87
N ASP A 230 8.93 -16.68 -0.26
CA ASP A 230 8.81 -16.12 -1.62
C ASP A 230 7.66 -15.10 -1.77
N GLU A 231 6.62 -15.21 -0.94
CA GLU A 231 5.46 -14.32 -0.91
C GLU A 231 5.81 -12.89 -0.43
N PHE A 232 6.68 -12.74 0.57
CA PHE A 232 7.11 -11.43 1.08
C PHE A 232 8.22 -10.81 0.23
N GLY A 233 9.09 -11.65 -0.36
CA GLY A 233 10.13 -11.20 -1.31
C GLY A 233 9.55 -10.53 -2.57
N SER A 234 8.36 -10.95 -3.01
CA SER A 234 7.61 -10.27 -4.09
C SER A 234 7.26 -8.83 -3.72
N LEU A 235 6.86 -8.59 -2.47
CA LEU A 235 6.53 -7.26 -1.96
C LEU A 235 7.78 -6.40 -1.76
N GLU A 236 8.89 -7.00 -1.32
CA GLU A 236 10.18 -6.33 -1.21
C GLU A 236 10.64 -5.77 -2.56
N ASN A 237 10.55 -6.53 -3.64
CA ASN A 237 10.88 -6.04 -5.00
C ASN A 237 10.03 -4.84 -5.44
N MET A 238 8.80 -4.72 -4.93
CA MET A 238 7.92 -3.59 -5.22
C MET A 238 8.36 -2.29 -4.52
N PHE A 239 9.06 -2.39 -3.39
CA PHE A 239 9.47 -1.25 -2.56
C PHE A 239 10.98 -0.99 -2.51
N SER A 240 11.80 -2.00 -2.82
CA SER A 240 13.26 -2.02 -2.69
C SER A 240 14.00 -1.75 -4.01
N ALA A 241 13.28 -1.36 -5.08
CA ALA A 241 13.87 -0.88 -6.34
C ALA A 241 14.54 0.50 -6.15
N ALA A 242 15.58 0.57 -5.31
CA ALA A 242 16.29 1.79 -4.94
C ALA A 242 17.40 2.20 -5.93
N SER A 243 17.56 1.47 -7.04
CA SER A 243 18.46 1.87 -8.12
C SER A 243 17.67 1.93 -9.43
N MET A 244 17.29 3.15 -9.82
CA MET A 244 16.94 3.41 -11.20
C MET A 244 18.23 3.82 -11.90
N ASP A 245 18.73 3.00 -12.82
CA ASP A 245 19.71 3.48 -13.78
C ASP A 245 19.01 4.44 -14.74
N LEU A 246 19.15 5.72 -14.41
CA LEU A 246 18.56 6.78 -15.20
C LEU A 246 19.52 7.24 -16.32
N GLY A 247 20.82 6.95 -16.20
CA GLY A 247 21.85 7.48 -17.09
C GLY A 247 21.98 9.00 -16.98
N LEU A 248 23.14 9.55 -17.35
CA LEU A 248 23.36 11.01 -17.41
C LEU A 248 23.70 11.49 -18.82
N SER A 249 23.75 10.59 -19.80
CA SER A 249 24.14 10.89 -21.18
C SER A 249 22.92 10.88 -22.13
N ASP A 250 22.99 11.73 -23.15
CA ASP A 250 22.04 11.77 -24.27
C ASP A 250 22.20 10.59 -25.25
N ASN A 251 23.07 9.62 -24.96
CA ASN A 251 23.38 8.53 -25.89
C ASN A 251 22.42 7.36 -25.69
N GLU A 252 21.33 7.34 -26.44
CA GLU A 252 20.83 6.06 -26.96
C GLU A 252 21.65 5.71 -28.20
N GLU A 253 22.17 4.48 -28.21
CA GLU A 253 22.76 3.83 -29.37
C GLU A 253 21.85 4.02 -30.59
N ALA A 254 22.35 4.79 -31.56
CA ALA A 254 22.05 4.51 -32.95
C ALA A 254 22.62 3.11 -33.25
N THR A 255 21.77 2.10 -33.20
CA THR A 255 21.91 0.90 -34.02
C THR A 255 20.92 1.12 -35.18
N GLU A 256 21.34 1.69 -36.32
CA GLU A 256 21.97 0.98 -37.46
C GLU A 256 21.33 -0.40 -37.66
N GLY A 257 20.62 -0.74 -38.75
CA GLY A 257 20.29 -0.13 -40.03
C GLY A 257 19.46 -1.14 -40.81
#